data_AF-A0AAD5R7N5-F1
#
_entry.id   AF-A0AAD5R7N5-F1
#
_cell.length_a   1.000
_cell.length_b   1.000
_cell.length_c   1.000
_cell.angle_alpha   90.00
_cell.angle_beta   90.00
_cell.angle_gamma   90.00
#
_symmetry.space_group_name_H-M   'P 1'
#
loop_
_entity.id
_entity.type
_entity.pdbx_description
1 polymer ?
#
loop_
_entity_poly.entity_id
_entity_poly.type
_entity_poly.pdbx_seq_one_letter_code
_entity_poly.pdbx_strand_id
1 'polypeptide(L)'
;MDLLDDITSMMTKTDKERPAAKGKKTTERKQQEAPAASPLSGFRIPKKAATSSHPASPAAGGASSTAGTPSSMTGSPATTPMGSFRIPKKVTPSSHPATSVMVGSSSMAERSSSMTRGSTMHRQEFEIDSKGAGDFIVPQRMKIEMNGVPIDLSRAPEYVEQYRITINKVLKNQTKDVTRGPKLSFPTEQRRRAAFSLFRQLVIENSVHFGTNDWKHVYDNGNTFYSVGCTITDEESFEMKPEELASDFAREHLRCVKLAITVKHVGKVRIKNLREDDGEGALREVCRFFEVLTSQCLYGGDSHCFGNKFFERSEERDKKLGEGKVVKSGFEKNVRLLNKDGELVPVLQIDSKKSPFYVAQPVLAFIQECAEGRNPEEALGIAKFRERVARELRGLVVVTTHLDKNRRFYIHAFSETNARNQTFETTEGRISVEEYYFLAHKCRLRFPHYPLAIEQRGAKGHNFYPLEVLSIEAGQRVTDKNRTAAFAEKMLQETRTLPQEMRRNIIRQLRLANLNKGDNKYLISFGVQISGDFVTTDAKLLAAPEIHTNPILCSLIEAVDYTGD
;
A
#
# COMPACT_ATOMS: atom_id res chain seq x y z
N MET A 1 6.28 -7.23 4.35
CA MET A 1 6.42 -8.29 3.33
C MET A 1 6.79 -7.65 1.98
N ASP A 2 7.72 -6.69 1.98
CA ASP A 2 7.76 -5.61 0.97
C ASP A 2 9.08 -5.60 0.16
N LEU A 3 9.93 -6.61 0.37
CA LEU A 3 11.22 -6.83 -0.30
C LEU A 3 11.14 -6.80 -1.85
N LEU A 4 9.98 -7.12 -2.42
CA LEU A 4 9.77 -7.09 -3.87
C LEU A 4 9.64 -5.68 -4.46
N ASP A 5 9.14 -4.70 -3.69
CA ASP A 5 9.08 -3.30 -4.12
C ASP A 5 10.49 -2.68 -4.17
N ASP A 6 11.37 -3.05 -3.23
CA ASP A 6 12.80 -2.67 -3.23
C ASP A 6 13.59 -3.34 -4.37
N ILE A 7 13.41 -4.64 -4.60
CA ILE A 7 14.06 -5.36 -5.72
C ILE A 7 13.68 -4.74 -7.07
N THR A 8 12.39 -4.40 -7.26
CA THR A 8 11.92 -3.72 -8.47
C THR A 8 12.55 -2.32 -8.62
N SER A 9 12.87 -1.64 -7.51
CA SER A 9 13.60 -0.36 -7.52
C SER A 9 15.13 -0.51 -7.69
N MET A 10 15.69 -1.72 -7.60
CA MET A 10 17.12 -1.99 -7.86
C MET A 10 17.40 -2.31 -9.33
N MET A 11 16.51 -3.02 -10.03
CA MET A 11 16.75 -3.46 -11.41
C MET A 11 16.64 -2.36 -12.48
N THR A 12 16.31 -1.12 -12.12
CA THR A 12 16.23 0.02 -13.06
C THR A 12 17.41 0.99 -12.96
N LYS A 13 18.64 0.49 -12.71
CA LYS A 13 19.85 1.31 -12.50
C LYS A 13 21.10 0.79 -13.22
N THR A 14 21.08 0.89 -14.55
CA THR A 14 22.22 0.84 -15.47
C THR A 14 21.93 1.86 -16.59
N ASP A 15 22.84 2.74 -17.04
CA ASP A 15 24.22 3.02 -16.60
C ASP A 15 24.52 4.52 -16.58
N LYS A 16 25.01 5.00 -15.41
CA LYS A 16 25.95 6.13 -15.22
C LYS A 16 26.25 6.26 -13.72
N GLU A 17 27.37 6.92 -13.41
CA GLU A 17 27.86 7.23 -12.05
C GLU A 17 28.26 6.01 -11.18
N ARG A 18 29.53 5.60 -11.27
CA ARG A 18 30.24 4.89 -10.20
C ARG A 18 31.44 5.73 -9.73
N PRO A 19 31.52 6.14 -8.44
CA PRO A 19 32.75 6.69 -7.88
C PRO A 19 33.77 5.57 -7.60
N ALA A 20 35.06 5.87 -7.72
CA ALA A 20 36.13 4.89 -7.53
C ALA A 20 36.52 4.75 -6.04
N ALA A 21 36.61 3.51 -5.55
CA ALA A 21 37.10 3.17 -4.22
C ALA A 21 38.44 2.40 -4.31
N LYS A 22 39.39 2.70 -3.40
CA LYS A 22 40.72 2.06 -3.35
C LYS A 22 40.88 1.15 -2.12
N GLY A 23 41.59 0.03 -2.31
CA GLY A 23 42.13 -0.82 -1.24
C GLY A 23 41.33 -2.10 -0.98
N LYS A 24 41.90 -3.30 -0.95
CA LYS A 24 43.33 -3.71 -0.88
C LYS A 24 43.63 -4.86 -1.84
N LYS A 25 44.91 -5.12 -2.10
CA LYS A 25 45.38 -6.37 -2.74
C LYS A 25 45.44 -7.49 -1.71
N THR A 26 45.03 -8.70 -2.11
CA THR A 26 45.51 -9.96 -1.54
C THR A 26 46.42 -10.62 -2.58
N THR A 27 47.48 -11.28 -2.14
CA THR A 27 48.57 -11.74 -3.01
C THR A 27 48.44 -13.22 -3.31
N GLU A 28 48.55 -13.62 -4.58
CA GLU A 28 49.21 -14.89 -4.92
C GLU A 28 49.82 -14.88 -6.33
N ARG A 29 50.58 -15.95 -6.65
CA ARG A 29 51.70 -15.89 -7.60
C ARG A 29 51.31 -16.23 -9.05
N LYS A 30 52.01 -15.60 -10.00
CA LYS A 30 52.30 -16.17 -11.32
C LYS A 30 53.78 -16.47 -11.43
N GLN A 31 54.12 -17.57 -12.12
CA GLN A 31 55.46 -17.79 -12.63
C GLN A 31 55.66 -17.07 -13.99
N GLN A 32 56.95 -16.98 -14.31
CA GLN A 32 57.65 -16.62 -15.55
C GLN A 32 56.94 -16.97 -16.89
N GLU A 33 57.32 -16.39 -18.04
CA GLU A 33 58.68 -15.92 -18.39
C GLU A 33 58.71 -14.67 -19.31
N ALA A 34 59.93 -14.19 -19.62
CA ALA A 34 60.27 -13.06 -20.52
C ALA A 34 61.52 -13.47 -21.36
N PRO A 35 62.07 -12.70 -22.35
CA PRO A 35 62.32 -11.25 -22.39
C PRO A 35 61.78 -10.62 -23.71
N ALA A 36 62.15 -9.47 -24.30
CA ALA A 36 63.18 -8.42 -24.16
C ALA A 36 62.63 -7.13 -24.85
N ALA A 37 63.05 -5.86 -24.64
CA ALA A 37 63.90 -5.20 -23.62
C ALA A 37 63.49 -3.69 -23.54
N SER A 38 64.44 -2.73 -23.59
CA SER A 38 64.21 -1.27 -23.63
C SER A 38 65.35 -0.53 -24.37
N PRO A 39 65.27 0.80 -24.62
CA PRO A 39 65.96 1.72 -23.69
C PRO A 39 65.36 3.14 -23.46
N LEU A 40 65.39 3.58 -22.18
CA LEU A 40 65.81 4.92 -21.64
C LEU A 40 65.03 6.22 -22.06
N SER A 41 65.03 7.34 -21.31
CA SER A 41 65.82 7.86 -20.15
C SER A 41 64.91 8.69 -19.15
N GLY A 42 65.32 9.61 -18.25
CA GLY A 42 66.62 10.28 -18.03
C GLY A 42 66.84 11.25 -16.82
N PHE A 43 66.10 11.16 -15.69
CA PHE A 43 66.53 11.61 -14.33
C PHE A 43 66.52 13.13 -13.89
N ARG A 44 66.38 13.33 -12.55
CA ARG A 44 66.99 14.37 -11.64
C ARG A 44 66.18 15.58 -11.06
N ILE A 45 66.75 16.18 -9.99
CA ILE A 45 66.14 16.97 -8.88
C ILE A 45 67.09 18.14 -8.48
N PRO A 46 66.65 19.39 -8.15
CA PRO A 46 66.92 19.98 -6.79
C PRO A 46 66.04 21.16 -6.23
N LYS A 47 65.70 21.06 -4.92
CA LYS A 47 65.82 22.04 -3.79
C LYS A 47 65.31 23.52 -3.81
N LYS A 48 64.63 23.88 -2.68
CA LYS A 48 64.67 25.16 -1.87
C LYS A 48 64.04 26.46 -2.46
N ALA A 49 63.56 27.46 -1.69
CA ALA A 49 63.28 27.62 -0.24
C ALA A 49 62.38 28.86 0.10
N ALA A 50 61.79 28.89 1.32
CA ALA A 50 61.29 30.07 2.10
C ALA A 50 60.07 30.87 1.51
N THR A 51 59.32 31.72 2.24
CA THR A 51 59.44 32.28 3.63
C THR A 51 58.05 32.66 4.22
N SER A 52 57.88 32.60 5.56
CA SER A 52 56.90 33.34 6.41
C SER A 52 55.37 33.23 6.12
N SER A 53 54.44 33.42 7.07
CA SER A 53 54.52 33.88 8.48
C SER A 53 53.62 33.05 9.45
N HIS A 54 53.71 33.35 10.75
CA HIS A 54 53.14 32.63 11.92
C HIS A 54 52.86 33.67 13.04
N PRO A 55 52.34 33.31 14.25
CA PRO A 55 51.76 32.02 14.69
C PRO A 55 50.20 32.11 14.78
N ALA A 56 49.40 31.98 15.86
CA ALA A 56 49.58 31.64 17.28
C ALA A 56 48.27 31.19 18.00
N SER A 57 48.45 30.63 19.20
CA SER A 57 47.52 30.59 20.35
C SER A 57 48.40 30.56 21.62
N PRO A 58 47.83 30.61 22.84
CA PRO A 58 48.35 29.70 23.86
C PRO A 58 47.27 29.09 24.77
N ALA A 59 47.68 28.10 25.58
CA ALA A 59 46.91 27.45 26.64
C ALA A 59 47.82 27.20 27.86
N ALA A 60 47.27 27.01 29.08
CA ALA A 60 47.89 26.23 30.18
C ALA A 60 47.02 26.20 31.47
N GLY A 61 47.16 25.14 32.27
CA GLY A 61 46.81 25.06 33.70
C GLY A 61 45.41 24.49 34.05
N GLY A 62 45.23 23.62 35.06
CA GLY A 62 46.22 22.80 35.81
C GLY A 62 45.91 22.50 37.29
N ALA A 63 45.22 21.40 37.60
CA ALA A 63 45.06 20.71 38.92
C ALA A 63 44.29 19.38 38.66
N SER A 64 44.67 18.17 39.10
CA SER A 64 44.71 17.58 40.45
C SER A 64 43.33 17.57 41.17
N SER A 65 42.85 16.50 41.83
CA SER A 65 43.50 15.29 42.39
C SER A 65 42.49 14.12 42.68
N THR A 66 43.01 12.92 43.03
CA THR A 66 42.36 11.76 43.73
C THR A 66 41.04 11.16 43.17
N ALA A 67 40.96 9.90 42.74
CA ALA A 67 41.05 8.60 43.48
C ALA A 67 39.78 8.25 44.30
N GLY A 68 39.23 7.01 44.26
CA GLY A 68 39.64 5.82 43.50
C GLY A 68 38.65 4.63 43.60
N THR A 69 38.91 3.57 42.82
CA THR A 69 38.24 2.24 42.83
C THR A 69 38.73 1.38 44.03
N PRO A 70 38.13 0.20 44.41
CA PRO A 70 37.92 -0.97 43.55
C PRO A 70 36.68 -1.87 43.85
N SER A 71 36.69 -3.05 43.21
CA SER A 71 35.62 -4.04 43.03
C SER A 71 35.64 -5.27 43.96
N SER A 72 34.47 -5.90 44.16
CA SER A 72 34.25 -7.37 44.15
C SER A 72 32.74 -7.62 43.97
N MET A 73 32.19 -8.56 43.18
CA MET A 73 32.46 -9.95 42.78
C MET A 73 31.68 -11.02 43.58
N THR A 74 31.04 -11.94 42.81
CA THR A 74 30.40 -13.24 43.15
C THR A 74 28.88 -13.29 43.42
N GLY A 75 28.25 -14.42 43.05
CA GLY A 75 26.92 -14.84 43.53
C GLY A 75 25.77 -14.95 42.50
N SER A 76 25.63 -16.12 41.87
CA SER A 76 24.34 -16.68 41.36
C SER A 76 23.94 -17.87 42.27
N PRO A 77 22.71 -18.47 42.21
CA PRO A 77 21.61 -18.28 41.26
C PRO A 77 20.17 -18.19 41.87
N ALA A 78 19.18 -18.02 40.98
CA ALA A 78 17.80 -18.53 40.99
C ALA A 78 16.95 -18.63 42.30
N THR A 79 15.75 -18.03 42.27
CA THR A 79 14.48 -18.73 42.63
C THR A 79 13.25 -17.98 42.11
N THR A 80 12.17 -18.72 41.82
CA THR A 80 10.87 -18.18 41.33
C THR A 80 9.81 -18.21 42.45
N PRO A 81 8.96 -17.19 42.60
CA PRO A 81 7.71 -17.30 43.35
C PRO A 81 6.49 -17.44 42.42
N MET A 82 5.76 -18.55 42.54
CA MET A 82 4.45 -18.74 41.91
C MET A 82 3.36 -17.95 42.66
N GLY A 83 2.58 -17.13 41.95
CA GLY A 83 1.42 -16.42 42.49
C GLY A 83 0.10 -17.04 42.05
N SER A 84 -0.63 -17.70 42.95
CA SER A 84 -1.87 -18.43 42.61
C SER A 84 -3.07 -17.52 42.31
N PHE A 85 -3.69 -17.67 41.14
CA PHE A 85 -4.99 -17.05 40.85
C PHE A 85 -6.13 -17.71 41.66
N ARG A 86 -6.97 -16.89 42.30
CA ARG A 86 -8.23 -17.35 42.94
C ARG A 86 -9.44 -17.04 42.05
N ILE A 87 -10.35 -18.00 41.98
CA ILE A 87 -11.58 -17.94 41.16
C ILE A 87 -12.74 -17.29 41.96
N PRO A 88 -13.40 -16.23 41.45
CA PRO A 88 -14.67 -15.75 42.00
C PRO A 88 -15.85 -16.68 41.66
N LYS A 89 -16.86 -16.75 42.54
CA LYS A 89 -17.98 -17.71 42.43
C LYS A 89 -19.10 -17.25 41.47
N LYS A 90 -19.86 -18.23 40.94
CA LYS A 90 -21.13 -18.02 40.24
C LYS A 90 -22.12 -17.19 41.07
N VAL A 91 -22.95 -16.41 40.37
CA VAL A 91 -24.18 -15.79 40.89
C VAL A 91 -25.38 -16.41 40.19
N THR A 92 -26.49 -16.60 40.92
CA THR A 92 -27.74 -17.20 40.46
C THR A 92 -28.84 -16.15 40.21
N PRO A 93 -29.60 -16.21 39.10
CA PRO A 93 -30.87 -15.50 38.95
C PRO A 93 -32.06 -16.34 39.46
N SER A 94 -33.17 -15.70 39.82
CA SER A 94 -34.37 -16.36 40.35
C SER A 94 -35.68 -15.77 39.79
N SER A 95 -36.67 -16.65 39.58
CA SER A 95 -38.14 -16.41 39.51
C SER A 95 -38.75 -15.30 38.64
N HIS A 96 -39.73 -15.69 37.81
CA HIS A 96 -40.75 -14.81 37.20
C HIS A 96 -41.82 -14.35 38.24
N PRO A 97 -42.72 -13.40 37.92
CA PRO A 97 -43.85 -13.59 36.98
C PRO A 97 -43.72 -12.72 35.71
N ALA A 98 -44.29 -13.01 34.54
CA ALA A 98 -45.49 -13.77 34.12
C ALA A 98 -46.82 -12.97 34.12
N THR A 99 -47.19 -12.48 32.93
CA THR A 99 -48.58 -12.12 32.54
C THR A 99 -48.78 -12.61 31.10
N SER A 100 -49.95 -13.16 30.78
CA SER A 100 -50.17 -13.99 29.59
C SER A 100 -51.36 -13.53 28.72
N VAL A 101 -51.22 -13.66 27.40
CA VAL A 101 -52.34 -13.81 26.46
C VAL A 101 -51.95 -14.87 25.42
N MET A 102 -52.69 -15.99 25.37
CA MET A 102 -52.72 -16.94 24.23
C MET A 102 -53.76 -16.44 23.20
N VAL A 103 -53.99 -16.96 21.99
CA VAL A 103 -53.91 -18.27 21.32
C VAL A 103 -53.73 -17.95 19.81
N GLY A 104 -53.17 -18.72 18.89
CA GLY A 104 -52.63 -20.09 18.78
C GLY A 104 -52.64 -20.46 17.27
N SER A 105 -52.51 -21.69 16.78
CA SER A 105 -51.82 -22.90 17.28
C SER A 105 -52.11 -24.07 16.32
N SER A 106 -51.15 -24.46 15.47
CA SER A 106 -51.21 -25.73 14.71
C SER A 106 -49.86 -26.12 14.10
N SER A 107 -49.39 -27.37 14.05
CA SER A 107 -49.36 -28.47 15.05
C SER A 107 -48.81 -29.74 14.37
N MET A 108 -47.57 -30.12 14.65
CA MET A 108 -46.95 -31.46 14.50
C MET A 108 -45.53 -31.35 15.12
N ALA A 109 -45.06 -32.14 16.09
CA ALA A 109 -45.07 -33.60 16.27
C ALA A 109 -44.33 -34.33 15.14
N GLU A 110 -43.29 -35.15 15.35
CA GLU A 110 -42.53 -35.58 16.55
C GLU A 110 -41.16 -36.20 16.08
N ARG A 111 -40.17 -36.66 16.86
CA ARG A 111 -39.95 -36.95 18.31
C ARG A 111 -38.48 -36.61 18.70
N SER A 112 -38.13 -36.58 19.99
CA SER A 112 -36.77 -36.30 20.49
C SER A 112 -35.84 -37.53 20.57
N SER A 113 -34.55 -37.36 20.24
CA SER A 113 -33.46 -38.24 20.70
C SER A 113 -32.15 -37.46 20.89
N SER A 114 -31.57 -37.48 22.09
CA SER A 114 -30.32 -36.78 22.42
C SER A 114 -29.09 -37.62 22.09
N MET A 115 -28.14 -37.08 21.31
CA MET A 115 -26.76 -37.58 21.28
C MET A 115 -25.73 -36.44 21.28
N THR A 116 -24.69 -36.62 22.08
CA THR A 116 -23.51 -35.77 22.21
C THR A 116 -22.71 -35.75 20.89
N ARG A 117 -22.59 -34.59 20.25
CA ARG A 117 -21.69 -34.42 19.10
C ARG A 117 -20.26 -34.17 19.56
N GLY A 118 -19.52 -35.25 19.82
CA GLY A 118 -18.06 -35.22 19.72
C GLY A 118 -17.66 -34.96 18.25
N SER A 119 -16.73 -34.03 18.03
CA SER A 119 -16.24 -33.69 16.69
C SER A 119 -15.14 -34.64 16.25
N THR A 120 -15.51 -35.85 15.83
CA THR A 120 -14.56 -36.81 15.23
C THR A 120 -14.01 -36.23 13.93
N MET A 121 -12.74 -35.81 13.94
CA MET A 121 -12.04 -35.50 12.69
C MET A 121 -11.77 -36.81 11.97
N HIS A 122 -12.43 -37.03 10.83
CA HIS A 122 -12.04 -38.10 9.91
C HIS A 122 -10.67 -37.77 9.30
N ARG A 123 -9.61 -38.26 9.94
CA ARG A 123 -8.32 -38.47 9.30
C ARG A 123 -8.54 -39.54 8.23
N GLN A 124 -8.63 -39.13 6.97
CA GLN A 124 -8.69 -40.06 5.86
C GLN A 124 -7.29 -40.60 5.62
N GLU A 125 -6.98 -41.71 6.27
CA GLU A 125 -5.74 -42.45 6.03
C GLU A 125 -5.88 -43.18 4.68
N PHE A 126 -4.91 -42.95 3.80
CA PHE A 126 -4.85 -43.57 2.48
C PHE A 126 -3.67 -44.55 2.48
N GLU A 127 -3.94 -45.81 2.16
CA GLU A 127 -2.89 -46.82 2.03
C GLU A 127 -1.98 -46.49 0.84
N ILE A 128 -0.66 -46.60 1.06
CA ILE A 128 0.35 -46.51 0.02
C ILE A 128 0.83 -47.95 -0.22
N ASP A 129 0.40 -48.58 -1.30
CA ASP A 129 0.76 -49.97 -1.62
C ASP A 129 2.19 -50.06 -2.18
N SER A 130 3.18 -49.90 -1.29
CA SER A 130 4.60 -49.81 -1.62
C SER A 130 5.24 -51.19 -1.77
N LYS A 131 5.02 -51.85 -2.91
CA LYS A 131 5.63 -53.15 -3.27
C LYS A 131 6.60 -53.04 -4.46
N GLY A 132 7.74 -52.37 -4.27
CA GLY A 132 8.79 -52.32 -5.27
C GLY A 132 9.99 -51.48 -4.86
N ALA A 133 11.14 -52.11 -4.61
CA ALA A 133 12.40 -51.40 -4.42
C ALA A 133 12.94 -50.92 -5.78
N GLY A 134 12.47 -49.74 -6.21
CA GLY A 134 12.87 -49.11 -7.48
C GLY A 134 11.75 -48.39 -8.23
N ASP A 135 10.49 -48.54 -7.80
CA ASP A 135 9.36 -47.90 -8.50
C ASP A 135 9.31 -46.39 -8.27
N PHE A 136 9.30 -45.63 -9.36
CA PHE A 136 9.02 -44.20 -9.34
C PHE A 136 7.59 -43.98 -8.82
N ILE A 137 7.45 -43.36 -7.64
CA ILE A 137 6.15 -42.98 -7.08
C ILE A 137 5.39 -42.16 -8.12
N VAL A 138 4.34 -42.75 -8.70
CA VAL A 138 3.52 -42.11 -9.75
C VAL A 138 2.85 -40.89 -9.15
N PRO A 139 3.18 -39.65 -9.58
CA PRO A 139 2.67 -38.46 -8.91
C PRO A 139 1.16 -38.36 -9.08
N GLN A 140 0.41 -38.43 -7.97
CA GLN A 140 -1.05 -38.40 -8.01
C GLN A 140 -1.49 -37.09 -8.68
N ARG A 141 -2.28 -37.19 -9.75
CA ARG A 141 -2.83 -36.01 -10.43
C ARG A 141 -4.08 -35.53 -9.71
N MET A 142 -4.17 -34.23 -9.50
CA MET A 142 -5.34 -33.58 -8.93
C MET A 142 -5.70 -32.32 -9.71
N LYS A 143 -6.98 -32.15 -10.03
CA LYS A 143 -7.47 -30.91 -10.67
C LYS A 143 -7.49 -29.77 -9.66
N ILE A 144 -6.88 -28.66 -10.03
CA ILE A 144 -6.86 -27.42 -9.24
C ILE A 144 -7.43 -26.26 -10.05
N GLU A 145 -7.99 -25.27 -9.34
CA GLU A 145 -8.29 -23.95 -9.89
C GLU A 145 -7.17 -22.97 -9.57
N MET A 146 -6.87 -22.06 -10.49
CA MET A 146 -5.98 -20.93 -10.27
C MET A 146 -6.78 -19.66 -10.00
N ASN A 147 -6.19 -18.69 -9.30
CA ASN A 147 -6.74 -17.36 -9.01
C ASN A 147 -6.84 -16.42 -10.25
N GLY A 148 -6.92 -16.98 -11.45
CA GLY A 148 -6.96 -16.25 -12.71
C GLY A 148 -8.13 -16.67 -13.60
N VAL A 149 -8.75 -15.71 -14.26
CA VAL A 149 -9.85 -15.92 -15.21
C VAL A 149 -9.37 -15.62 -16.64
N PRO A 150 -9.69 -16.45 -17.66
CA PRO A 150 -9.35 -16.16 -19.05
C PRO A 150 -9.90 -14.82 -19.54
N ILE A 151 -9.12 -14.15 -20.39
CA ILE A 151 -9.55 -13.00 -21.18
C ILE A 151 -9.92 -13.53 -22.57
N ASP A 152 -11.21 -13.49 -22.93
CA ASP A 152 -11.65 -13.82 -24.28
C ASP A 152 -11.37 -12.65 -25.23
N LEU A 153 -10.72 -12.97 -26.34
CA LEU A 153 -10.34 -12.06 -27.41
C LEU A 153 -11.07 -12.37 -28.73
N SER A 154 -12.04 -13.29 -28.75
CA SER A 154 -12.77 -13.71 -29.95
C SER A 154 -13.18 -12.54 -30.85
N ARG A 155 -13.75 -11.49 -30.24
CA ARG A 155 -14.25 -10.27 -30.91
C ARG A 155 -13.29 -9.07 -30.87
N ALA A 156 -12.12 -9.20 -30.24
CA ALA A 156 -11.13 -8.14 -30.17
C ALA A 156 -10.43 -7.91 -31.53
N PRO A 157 -9.78 -6.75 -31.78
CA PRO A 157 -8.88 -6.61 -32.92
C PRO A 157 -7.61 -7.45 -32.74
N GLU A 158 -6.81 -7.61 -33.79
CA GLU A 158 -5.48 -8.24 -33.69
C GLU A 158 -4.44 -7.30 -33.06
N TYR A 159 -4.58 -5.99 -33.28
CA TYR A 159 -3.69 -4.95 -32.78
C TYR A 159 -4.46 -3.83 -32.06
N VAL A 160 -3.79 -3.15 -31.13
CA VAL A 160 -4.22 -1.86 -30.59
C VAL A 160 -3.12 -0.81 -30.81
N GLU A 161 -3.50 0.44 -31.04
CA GLU A 161 -2.55 1.54 -31.23
C GLU A 161 -2.05 2.05 -29.88
N GLN A 162 -0.73 2.19 -29.72
CA GLN A 162 -0.08 2.70 -28.53
C GLN A 162 0.28 4.18 -28.70
N TYR A 163 -0.09 4.99 -27.70
CA TYR A 163 0.19 6.42 -27.67
C TYR A 163 0.95 6.82 -26.41
N ARG A 164 1.91 7.72 -26.57
CA ARG A 164 2.55 8.44 -25.48
C ARG A 164 1.80 9.74 -25.26
N ILE A 165 1.37 10.00 -24.02
CA ILE A 165 0.78 11.28 -23.63
C ILE A 165 1.69 11.99 -22.61
N THR A 166 1.91 13.28 -22.82
CA THR A 166 2.66 14.14 -21.90
C THR A 166 1.76 15.29 -21.49
N ILE A 167 1.32 15.29 -20.22
CA ILE A 167 0.44 16.33 -19.66
C ILE A 167 1.30 17.27 -18.82
N ASN A 168 1.51 18.50 -19.29
CA ASN A 168 2.30 19.52 -18.61
C ASN A 168 1.40 20.63 -18.08
N LYS A 169 1.49 20.94 -16.78
CA LYS A 169 0.86 22.13 -16.21
C LYS A 169 1.85 23.29 -16.14
N VAL A 170 1.48 24.41 -16.75
CA VAL A 170 2.27 25.65 -16.78
C VAL A 170 1.92 26.49 -15.56
N LEU A 171 2.93 26.90 -14.80
CA LEU A 171 2.85 27.86 -13.71
C LEU A 171 3.65 29.12 -14.11
N LYS A 172 3.37 30.27 -13.49
CA LYS A 172 3.97 31.59 -13.86
C LYS A 172 5.48 31.59 -14.10
N ASN A 173 6.24 30.72 -13.43
CA ASN A 173 7.71 30.68 -13.49
C ASN A 173 8.28 29.28 -13.84
N GLN A 174 7.45 28.27 -14.11
CA GLN A 174 7.90 26.87 -14.31
C GLN A 174 6.81 25.98 -14.92
N THR A 175 7.20 25.00 -15.74
CA THR A 175 6.31 23.93 -16.23
C THR A 175 6.54 22.65 -15.45
N LYS A 176 5.49 21.88 -15.16
CA LYS A 176 5.56 20.61 -14.43
C LYS A 176 4.69 19.53 -15.05
N ASP A 177 5.28 18.36 -15.28
CA ASP A 177 4.59 17.12 -15.61
C ASP A 177 3.53 16.80 -14.53
N VAL A 178 2.26 16.68 -14.95
CA VAL A 178 1.09 16.46 -14.08
C VAL A 178 1.11 15.10 -13.40
N THR A 179 1.83 14.12 -13.94
CA THR A 179 1.93 12.76 -13.39
C THR A 179 2.95 12.66 -12.26
N ARG A 180 3.96 13.55 -12.27
CA ARG A 180 5.09 13.55 -11.32
C ARG A 180 4.76 14.32 -10.05
N GLY A 181 5.34 13.86 -8.93
CA GLY A 181 5.17 14.49 -7.63
C GLY A 181 5.57 13.56 -6.47
N PRO A 182 5.19 13.90 -5.23
CA PRO A 182 5.45 13.05 -4.07
C PRO A 182 4.91 11.63 -4.26
N LYS A 183 5.74 10.62 -3.93
CA LYS A 183 5.44 9.18 -4.05
C LYS A 183 4.52 8.64 -2.94
N LEU A 184 4.10 9.47 -1.98
CA LEU A 184 3.11 9.08 -0.96
C LEU A 184 1.80 8.65 -1.64
N SER A 185 1.09 7.70 -1.01
CA SER A 185 -0.11 7.07 -1.56
C SER A 185 -1.21 8.08 -1.92
N PHE A 186 -1.66 8.88 -0.96
CA PHE A 186 -2.75 9.84 -1.17
C PHE A 186 -2.41 10.93 -2.22
N PRO A 187 -1.25 11.63 -2.19
CA PRO A 187 -0.85 12.52 -3.29
C PRO A 187 -0.83 11.88 -4.68
N THR A 188 -0.53 10.58 -4.74
CA THR A 188 -0.45 9.83 -6.01
C THR A 188 -1.85 9.45 -6.52
N GLU A 189 -2.75 9.02 -5.63
CA GLU A 189 -4.16 8.79 -5.97
C GLU A 189 -4.84 10.07 -6.47
N GLN A 190 -4.69 11.19 -5.76
CA GLN A 190 -5.27 12.47 -6.17
C GLN A 190 -4.70 13.00 -7.50
N ARG A 191 -3.38 12.84 -7.75
CA ARG A 191 -2.78 13.13 -9.07
C ARG A 191 -3.41 12.31 -10.18
N ARG A 192 -3.47 10.98 -9.99
CA ARG A 192 -4.01 10.05 -10.99
C ARG A 192 -5.47 10.33 -11.30
N ARG A 193 -6.28 10.63 -10.28
CA ARG A 193 -7.69 11.04 -10.45
C ARG A 193 -7.82 12.34 -11.26
N ALA A 194 -6.97 13.33 -11.02
CA ALA A 194 -6.97 14.58 -11.78
C ALA A 194 -6.52 14.35 -13.24
N ALA A 195 -5.48 13.56 -13.46
CA ALA A 195 -4.99 13.19 -14.79
C ALA A 195 -6.03 12.37 -15.59
N PHE A 196 -6.71 11.41 -14.96
CA PHE A 196 -7.79 10.63 -15.58
C PHE A 196 -8.97 11.52 -16.00
N SER A 197 -9.37 12.44 -15.12
CA SER A 197 -10.46 13.39 -15.39
C SER A 197 -10.14 14.29 -16.58
N LEU A 198 -8.89 14.77 -16.68
CA LEU A 198 -8.39 15.57 -17.80
C LEU A 198 -8.30 14.74 -19.09
N PHE A 199 -7.80 13.51 -19.02
CA PHE A 199 -7.71 12.62 -20.19
C PHE A 199 -9.08 12.33 -20.81
N ARG A 200 -10.10 12.02 -20.00
CA ARG A 200 -11.45 11.81 -20.53
C ARG A 200 -12.04 13.07 -21.14
N GLN A 201 -11.80 14.24 -20.54
CA GLN A 201 -12.24 15.51 -21.12
C GLN A 201 -11.57 15.77 -22.48
N LEU A 202 -10.24 15.62 -22.57
CA LEU A 202 -9.48 15.71 -23.81
C LEU A 202 -10.06 14.81 -24.93
N VAL A 203 -10.32 13.54 -24.61
CA VAL A 203 -10.88 12.55 -25.55
C VAL A 203 -12.27 12.95 -26.05
N ILE A 204 -13.14 13.43 -25.16
CA ILE A 204 -14.53 13.81 -25.49
C ILE A 204 -14.57 15.09 -26.34
N GLU A 205 -13.78 16.11 -25.98
CA GLU A 205 -13.81 17.42 -26.64
C GLU A 205 -13.12 17.40 -28.01
N ASN A 206 -12.15 16.50 -28.23
CA ASN A 206 -11.36 16.42 -29.46
C ASN A 206 -11.78 15.24 -30.34
N SER A 207 -13.08 15.04 -30.51
CA SER A 207 -13.68 13.92 -31.27
C SER A 207 -13.24 13.80 -32.74
N VAL A 208 -12.61 14.84 -33.32
CA VAL A 208 -11.92 14.76 -34.62
C VAL A 208 -10.72 13.81 -34.58
N HIS A 209 -9.99 13.79 -33.47
CA HIS A 209 -8.80 12.96 -33.25
C HIS A 209 -9.12 11.63 -32.55
N PHE A 210 -10.18 11.59 -31.73
CA PHE A 210 -10.53 10.43 -30.90
C PHE A 210 -11.84 9.72 -31.30
N GLY A 211 -12.59 10.26 -32.27
CA GLY A 211 -13.94 9.79 -32.60
C GLY A 211 -14.97 10.06 -31.50
N THR A 212 -16.19 9.56 -31.70
CA THR A 212 -17.35 9.83 -30.82
C THR A 212 -17.54 8.82 -29.69
N ASN A 213 -16.72 7.77 -29.60
CA ASN A 213 -16.77 6.76 -28.54
C ASN A 213 -15.52 6.89 -27.64
N ASP A 214 -15.67 7.54 -26.49
CA ASP A 214 -14.61 7.77 -25.50
C ASP A 214 -14.10 6.47 -24.85
N TRP A 215 -14.91 5.41 -24.85
CA TRP A 215 -14.58 4.09 -24.29
C TRP A 215 -13.61 3.29 -25.19
N LYS A 216 -13.27 3.79 -26.39
CA LYS A 216 -12.21 3.26 -27.26
C LYS A 216 -10.79 3.69 -26.86
N HIS A 217 -10.62 4.44 -25.77
CA HIS A 217 -9.32 4.99 -25.34
C HIS A 217 -9.07 4.67 -23.86
N VAL A 218 -7.91 4.08 -23.55
CA VAL A 218 -7.63 3.55 -22.20
C VAL A 218 -6.26 3.99 -21.70
N TYR A 219 -6.23 4.71 -20.58
CA TYR A 219 -5.07 5.48 -20.09
C TYR A 219 -4.49 4.93 -18.77
N ASP A 220 -3.16 4.89 -18.66
CA ASP A 220 -2.44 4.31 -17.51
C ASP A 220 -2.33 5.24 -16.28
N ASN A 221 -2.87 6.47 -16.36
CA ASN A 221 -2.68 7.55 -15.39
C ASN A 221 -1.20 7.91 -15.15
N GLY A 222 -0.37 7.67 -16.17
CA GLY A 222 1.02 8.03 -16.33
C GLY A 222 1.23 8.66 -17.71
N ASN A 223 2.03 8.02 -18.57
CA ASN A 223 2.44 8.56 -19.87
C ASN A 223 2.02 7.71 -21.08
N THR A 224 1.12 6.74 -20.93
CA THR A 224 0.69 5.87 -22.04
C THR A 224 -0.82 5.65 -22.04
N PHE A 225 -1.43 5.78 -23.22
CA PHE A 225 -2.77 5.25 -23.47
C PHE A 225 -2.78 4.37 -24.72
N TYR A 226 -3.80 3.53 -24.82
CA TYR A 226 -4.03 2.66 -25.98
C TYR A 226 -5.37 2.99 -26.62
N SER A 227 -5.49 2.78 -27.92
CA SER A 227 -6.70 3.11 -28.68
C SER A 227 -7.05 2.11 -29.77
N VAL A 228 -8.35 2.07 -30.09
CA VAL A 228 -8.94 1.42 -31.29
C VAL A 228 -9.85 2.41 -32.06
N GLY A 229 -9.54 3.70 -31.98
CA GLY A 229 -10.28 4.78 -32.65
C GLY A 229 -9.60 6.15 -32.71
N CYS A 230 -8.35 6.28 -32.28
CA CYS A 230 -7.57 7.51 -32.44
C CYS A 230 -7.01 7.62 -33.86
N THR A 231 -7.00 8.82 -34.44
CA THR A 231 -6.57 9.10 -35.82
C THR A 231 -5.22 9.84 -35.90
N ILE A 232 -4.60 10.18 -34.77
CA ILE A 232 -3.26 10.79 -34.72
C ILE A 232 -2.21 9.76 -35.15
N THR A 233 -1.39 10.08 -36.15
CA THR A 233 -0.39 9.17 -36.74
C THR A 233 1.08 9.53 -36.44
N ASP A 234 1.37 10.75 -36.00
CA ASP A 234 2.68 11.14 -35.48
C ASP A 234 2.52 11.88 -34.15
N GLU A 235 2.33 13.20 -34.15
CA GLU A 235 2.24 14.01 -32.95
C GLU A 235 1.16 15.10 -33.08
N GLU A 236 0.42 15.33 -32.00
CA GLU A 236 -0.60 16.38 -31.89
C GLU A 236 -0.49 17.10 -30.54
N SER A 237 -0.77 18.40 -30.49
CA SER A 237 -0.64 19.20 -29.26
C SER A 237 -1.85 20.08 -28.97
N PHE A 238 -2.37 19.91 -27.76
CA PHE A 238 -3.57 20.56 -27.25
C PHE A 238 -3.21 21.51 -26.10
N GLU A 239 -3.88 22.66 -26.03
CA GLU A 239 -3.85 23.53 -24.85
C GLU A 239 -5.23 23.64 -24.21
N MET A 240 -5.27 23.75 -22.88
CA MET A 240 -6.51 23.87 -22.11
C MET A 240 -6.29 24.83 -20.92
N LYS A 241 -7.22 25.75 -20.69
CA LYS A 241 -7.18 26.70 -19.57
C LYS A 241 -7.81 26.11 -18.31
N PRO A 242 -7.47 26.61 -17.10
CA PRO A 242 -8.07 26.13 -15.85
C PRO A 242 -9.59 26.27 -15.80
N GLU A 243 -10.14 27.28 -16.46
CA GLU A 243 -11.58 27.58 -16.52
C GLU A 243 -12.31 26.54 -17.37
N GLU A 244 -11.67 26.02 -18.42
CA GLU A 244 -12.21 25.02 -19.34
C GLU A 244 -12.31 23.62 -18.70
N LEU A 245 -11.50 23.30 -17.67
CA LEU A 245 -11.57 22.03 -16.95
C LEU A 245 -12.96 21.78 -16.32
N ALA A 246 -13.71 20.80 -16.83
CA ALA A 246 -15.07 20.48 -16.39
C ALA A 246 -15.15 19.92 -14.95
N SER A 247 -14.01 19.48 -14.39
CA SER A 247 -13.91 18.88 -13.06
C SER A 247 -13.29 19.85 -12.07
N ASP A 248 -14.11 20.39 -11.15
CA ASP A 248 -13.64 21.27 -10.06
C ASP A 248 -12.53 20.64 -9.23
N PHE A 249 -12.59 19.33 -9.01
CA PHE A 249 -11.52 18.59 -8.34
C PHE A 249 -10.21 18.65 -9.13
N ALA A 250 -10.24 18.44 -10.45
CA ALA A 250 -9.05 18.52 -11.29
C ALA A 250 -8.52 19.97 -11.35
N ARG A 251 -9.41 20.95 -11.59
CA ARG A 251 -9.14 22.39 -11.56
C ARG A 251 -8.42 22.80 -10.26
N GLU A 252 -8.95 22.40 -9.11
CA GLU A 252 -8.36 22.68 -7.80
C GLU A 252 -7.10 21.86 -7.46
N HIS A 253 -6.94 20.65 -7.99
CA HIS A 253 -5.72 19.85 -7.77
C HIS A 253 -4.55 20.32 -8.65
N LEU A 254 -4.84 20.73 -9.88
CA LEU A 254 -3.84 21.11 -10.87
C LEU A 254 -3.31 22.54 -10.62
N ARG A 255 -4.19 23.53 -10.40
CA ARG A 255 -3.84 24.95 -10.12
C ARG A 255 -2.74 25.50 -11.03
N CYS A 256 -3.09 25.75 -12.29
CA CYS A 256 -2.16 26.19 -13.35
C CYS A 256 -2.59 27.50 -14.00
N VAL A 257 -1.78 27.99 -14.94
CA VAL A 257 -2.12 29.09 -15.86
C VAL A 257 -2.66 28.52 -17.17
N LYS A 258 -2.07 27.43 -17.66
CA LYS A 258 -2.61 26.55 -18.69
C LYS A 258 -2.09 25.12 -18.53
N LEU A 259 -2.74 24.20 -19.21
CA LEU A 259 -2.27 22.85 -19.50
C LEU A 259 -1.78 22.84 -20.96
N ALA A 260 -0.63 22.22 -21.19
CA ALA A 260 -0.13 21.86 -22.51
C ALA A 260 -0.01 20.34 -22.56
N ILE A 261 -0.67 19.71 -23.54
CA ILE A 261 -0.83 18.27 -23.65
C ILE A 261 -0.32 17.85 -25.03
N THR A 262 0.68 16.97 -25.06
CA THR A 262 1.20 16.40 -26.32
C THR A 262 0.87 14.93 -26.38
N VAL A 263 0.26 14.49 -27.48
CA VAL A 263 -0.06 13.09 -27.79
C VAL A 263 0.77 12.66 -28.98
N LYS A 264 1.57 11.60 -28.82
CA LYS A 264 2.39 11.02 -29.88
C LYS A 264 2.04 9.56 -30.11
N HIS A 265 1.88 9.14 -31.36
CA HIS A 265 1.83 7.73 -31.74
C HIS A 265 3.19 7.06 -31.47
N VAL A 266 3.17 5.82 -31.02
CA VAL A 266 4.39 5.06 -30.67
C VAL A 266 4.51 3.78 -31.51
N GLY A 267 3.39 3.16 -31.85
CA GLY A 267 3.37 1.91 -32.61
C GLY A 267 2.12 1.08 -32.32
N LYS A 268 2.16 -0.19 -32.76
CA LYS A 268 1.09 -1.17 -32.59
C LYS A 268 1.48 -2.25 -31.60
N VAL A 269 0.56 -2.61 -30.72
CA VAL A 269 0.68 -3.76 -29.81
C VAL A 269 -0.21 -4.87 -30.36
N ARG A 270 0.39 -5.99 -30.78
CA ARG A 270 -0.33 -7.21 -31.19
C ARG A 270 -0.88 -7.90 -29.95
N ILE A 271 -2.17 -8.23 -29.92
CA ILE A 271 -2.83 -8.80 -28.72
C ILE A 271 -3.39 -10.22 -28.92
N LYS A 272 -3.34 -10.77 -30.14
CA LYS A 272 -3.77 -12.15 -30.48
C LYS A 272 -2.64 -12.99 -31.04
N ASN A 273 -2.80 -14.32 -31.07
CA ASN A 273 -1.89 -15.28 -31.69
C ASN A 273 -0.47 -15.22 -31.08
N LEU A 274 -0.37 -14.89 -29.79
CA LEU A 274 0.88 -14.61 -29.08
C LEU A 274 1.67 -15.91 -28.87
N ARG A 275 3.01 -15.84 -28.82
CA ARG A 275 3.89 -17.01 -28.71
C ARG A 275 5.05 -16.79 -27.75
N GLU A 276 5.72 -17.86 -27.36
CA GLU A 276 6.89 -17.80 -26.48
C GLU A 276 8.15 -17.23 -27.17
N ASP A 277 8.19 -17.19 -28.50
CA ASP A 277 9.24 -16.53 -29.30
C ASP A 277 8.99 -15.03 -29.53
N ASP A 278 7.85 -14.48 -29.11
CA ASP A 278 7.63 -13.03 -29.08
C ASP A 278 8.54 -12.37 -28.04
N GLY A 279 9.24 -11.29 -28.45
CA GLY A 279 10.19 -10.60 -27.58
C GLY A 279 9.57 -10.09 -26.28
N GLU A 280 10.24 -10.31 -25.15
CA GLU A 280 9.77 -10.03 -23.78
C GLU A 280 9.13 -8.62 -23.62
N GLY A 281 9.73 -7.61 -24.25
CA GLY A 281 9.22 -6.23 -24.22
C GLY A 281 7.82 -6.07 -24.85
N ALA A 282 7.53 -6.82 -25.93
CA ALA A 282 6.21 -6.83 -26.56
C ALA A 282 5.19 -7.56 -25.67
N LEU A 283 5.52 -8.76 -25.18
CA LEU A 283 4.66 -9.53 -24.27
C LEU A 283 4.33 -8.75 -22.98
N ARG A 284 5.32 -8.01 -22.44
CA ARG A 284 5.12 -7.12 -21.30
C ARG A 284 4.17 -5.96 -21.59
N GLU A 285 4.25 -5.36 -22.78
CA GLU A 285 3.37 -4.27 -23.19
C GLU A 285 1.94 -4.78 -23.47
N VAL A 286 1.77 -6.03 -23.92
CA VAL A 286 0.46 -6.70 -24.00
C VAL A 286 -0.16 -6.87 -22.61
N CYS A 287 0.60 -7.37 -21.63
CA CYS A 287 0.13 -7.46 -20.24
C CYS A 287 -0.27 -6.07 -19.70
N ARG A 288 0.56 -5.04 -19.97
CA ARG A 288 0.27 -3.65 -19.58
C ARG A 288 -1.01 -3.11 -20.25
N PHE A 289 -1.24 -3.39 -21.53
CA PHE A 289 -2.49 -3.01 -22.21
C PHE A 289 -3.71 -3.61 -21.50
N PHE A 290 -3.72 -4.92 -21.25
CA PHE A 290 -4.85 -5.57 -20.57
C PHE A 290 -5.01 -5.10 -19.11
N GLU A 291 -3.91 -4.82 -18.40
CA GLU A 291 -3.95 -4.19 -17.07
C GLU A 291 -4.52 -2.77 -17.11
N VAL A 292 -4.20 -1.97 -18.13
CA VAL A 292 -4.74 -0.62 -18.29
C VAL A 292 -6.23 -0.69 -18.66
N LEU A 293 -6.61 -1.50 -19.66
CA LEU A 293 -8.00 -1.72 -20.07
C LEU A 293 -8.89 -2.16 -18.89
N THR A 294 -8.47 -3.17 -18.13
CA THR A 294 -9.23 -3.67 -16.97
C THR A 294 -9.22 -2.73 -15.76
N SER A 295 -8.45 -1.62 -15.78
CA SER A 295 -8.50 -0.60 -14.72
C SER A 295 -9.48 0.55 -15.00
N GLN A 296 -9.84 0.82 -16.26
CA GLN A 296 -10.46 2.11 -16.63
C GLN A 296 -11.78 2.40 -15.91
N CYS A 297 -12.66 1.39 -15.82
CA CYS A 297 -13.94 1.51 -15.13
C CYS A 297 -13.80 1.78 -13.62
N LEU A 298 -12.68 1.36 -13.01
CA LEU A 298 -12.43 1.47 -11.57
C LEU A 298 -12.04 2.89 -11.16
N TYR A 299 -11.33 3.62 -12.02
CA TYR A 299 -10.89 5.00 -11.76
C TYR A 299 -12.05 6.00 -11.62
N GLY A 300 -13.25 5.65 -12.10
CA GLY A 300 -14.47 6.42 -11.95
C GLY A 300 -15.52 5.81 -11.01
N GLY A 301 -15.23 4.67 -10.37
CA GLY A 301 -16.18 3.91 -9.54
C GLY A 301 -15.90 3.98 -8.04
N ASP A 302 -16.64 3.18 -7.27
CA ASP A 302 -16.58 3.14 -5.80
C ASP A 302 -15.38 2.34 -5.25
N SER A 303 -14.17 2.72 -5.66
CA SER A 303 -12.91 2.09 -5.23
C SER A 303 -11.80 3.10 -4.93
N HIS A 304 -11.06 2.85 -3.86
CA HIS A 304 -9.77 3.50 -3.59
C HIS A 304 -8.66 2.83 -4.40
N CYS A 305 -7.87 3.61 -5.14
CA CYS A 305 -7.06 3.11 -6.25
C CYS A 305 -5.56 3.28 -6.03
N PHE A 306 -4.85 2.18 -5.73
CA PHE A 306 -3.42 2.15 -5.43
C PHE A 306 -2.62 1.36 -6.47
N GLY A 307 -2.65 1.83 -7.72
CA GLY A 307 -2.02 1.16 -8.85
C GLY A 307 -2.85 -0.04 -9.29
N ASN A 308 -2.31 -1.25 -9.11
CA ASN A 308 -2.99 -2.51 -9.41
C ASN A 308 -3.91 -3.01 -8.27
N LYS A 309 -3.91 -2.32 -7.13
CA LYS A 309 -4.68 -2.64 -5.90
C LYS A 309 -5.89 -1.71 -5.75
N PHE A 310 -7.07 -2.29 -5.57
CA PHE A 310 -8.37 -1.61 -5.48
C PHE A 310 -9.10 -2.04 -4.20
N PHE A 311 -9.66 -1.08 -3.44
CA PHE A 311 -10.36 -1.36 -2.18
C PHE A 311 -11.75 -0.71 -2.15
N GLU A 312 -12.74 -1.41 -1.59
CA GLU A 312 -14.14 -0.99 -1.57
C GLU A 312 -14.31 0.36 -0.85
N ARG A 313 -14.89 1.35 -1.55
CA ARG A 313 -15.12 2.69 -0.97
C ARG A 313 -16.23 2.69 0.08
N SER A 314 -17.28 1.90 -0.13
CA SER A 314 -18.35 1.65 0.85
C SER A 314 -17.79 1.15 2.18
N GLU A 315 -18.39 1.58 3.30
CA GLU A 315 -17.99 1.23 4.66
C GLU A 315 -18.86 0.11 5.27
N GLU A 316 -19.90 -0.35 4.57
CA GLU A 316 -20.88 -1.38 5.01
C GLU A 316 -20.24 -2.70 5.50
N ARG A 317 -19.02 -2.99 5.05
CA ARG A 317 -18.30 -4.26 5.28
C ARG A 317 -16.93 -4.04 5.93
N ASP A 318 -16.67 -2.81 6.38
CA ASP A 318 -15.41 -2.45 7.03
C ASP A 318 -15.37 -3.03 8.44
N LYS A 319 -14.34 -3.85 8.74
CA LYS A 319 -14.17 -4.40 10.08
C LYS A 319 -13.38 -3.44 10.97
N LYS A 320 -13.99 -2.98 12.07
CA LYS A 320 -13.33 -2.08 13.03
C LYS A 320 -12.18 -2.79 13.76
N LEU A 321 -11.04 -2.12 13.85
CA LEU A 321 -9.84 -2.58 14.59
C LEU A 321 -9.69 -1.87 15.96
N GLY A 322 -10.38 -0.74 16.12
CA GLY A 322 -10.18 0.26 17.18
C GLY A 322 -9.23 1.38 16.73
N GLU A 323 -9.04 2.39 17.58
CA GLU A 323 -8.18 3.56 17.32
C GLU A 323 -8.47 4.25 15.97
N GLY A 324 -9.74 4.33 15.55
CA GLY A 324 -10.15 4.96 14.30
C GLY A 324 -9.64 4.25 13.04
N LYS A 325 -9.36 2.94 13.12
CA LYS A 325 -8.83 2.11 12.03
C LYS A 325 -9.81 0.99 11.66
N VAL A 326 -9.91 0.68 10.37
CA VAL A 326 -10.76 -0.38 9.79
C VAL A 326 -10.02 -1.24 8.78
N VAL A 327 -10.41 -2.51 8.63
CA VAL A 327 -10.02 -3.37 7.50
C VAL A 327 -10.99 -3.14 6.34
N LYS A 328 -10.50 -2.60 5.23
CA LYS A 328 -11.25 -2.61 3.96
C LYS A 328 -10.93 -3.87 3.16
N SER A 329 -11.97 -4.45 2.55
CA SER A 329 -11.84 -5.51 1.54
C SER A 329 -11.52 -4.92 0.17
N GLY A 330 -10.94 -5.73 -0.71
CA GLY A 330 -10.55 -5.34 -2.05
C GLY A 330 -9.84 -6.46 -2.80
N PHE A 331 -9.09 -6.09 -3.83
CA PHE A 331 -8.31 -7.01 -4.64
C PHE A 331 -7.08 -6.35 -5.25
N GLU A 332 -6.16 -7.18 -5.72
CA GLU A 332 -5.05 -6.82 -6.59
C GLU A 332 -5.22 -7.58 -7.90
N LYS A 333 -5.07 -6.90 -9.04
CA LYS A 333 -5.19 -7.52 -10.36
C LYS A 333 -3.88 -7.43 -11.13
N ASN A 334 -3.49 -8.51 -11.79
CA ASN A 334 -2.34 -8.53 -12.70
C ASN A 334 -2.70 -9.35 -13.95
N VAL A 335 -2.06 -9.10 -15.08
CA VAL A 335 -2.23 -9.96 -16.27
C VAL A 335 -1.02 -10.86 -16.44
N ARG A 336 -1.28 -12.14 -16.70
CA ARG A 336 -0.27 -13.12 -17.09
C ARG A 336 -0.63 -13.72 -18.43
N LEU A 337 0.39 -14.12 -19.18
CA LEU A 337 0.25 -15.01 -20.31
C LEU A 337 0.47 -16.44 -19.82
N LEU A 338 -0.41 -17.37 -20.21
CA LEU A 338 -0.21 -18.81 -19.99
C LEU A 338 -0.05 -19.46 -21.36
N ASN A 339 0.92 -20.37 -21.51
CA ASN A 339 0.98 -21.24 -22.67
C ASN A 339 -0.19 -22.23 -22.61
N LYS A 340 -1.00 -22.22 -23.65
CA LYS A 340 -2.04 -23.19 -23.92
C LYS A 340 -1.82 -23.72 -25.34
N ASP A 341 -1.41 -24.99 -25.43
CA ASP A 341 -1.27 -25.72 -26.68
C ASP A 341 -0.35 -25.04 -27.74
N GLY A 342 0.59 -24.20 -27.27
CA GLY A 342 1.52 -23.43 -28.11
C GLY A 342 1.16 -21.95 -28.32
N GLU A 343 -0.03 -21.51 -27.92
CA GLU A 343 -0.42 -20.08 -27.91
C GLU A 343 -0.32 -19.50 -26.49
N LEU A 344 0.20 -18.28 -26.36
CA LEU A 344 0.18 -17.52 -25.12
C LEU A 344 -1.16 -16.80 -24.93
N VAL A 345 -2.05 -17.35 -24.10
CA VAL A 345 -3.36 -16.75 -23.81
C VAL A 345 -3.31 -15.83 -22.58
N PRO A 346 -3.88 -14.61 -22.65
CA PRO A 346 -3.91 -13.71 -21.51
C PRO A 346 -4.97 -14.11 -20.47
N VAL A 347 -4.56 -14.07 -19.20
CA VAL A 347 -5.34 -14.43 -18.03
C VAL A 347 -5.24 -13.31 -17.00
N LEU A 348 -6.40 -12.85 -16.52
CA LEU A 348 -6.50 -11.83 -15.48
C LEU A 348 -6.43 -12.52 -14.11
N GLN A 349 -5.26 -12.47 -13.46
CA GLN A 349 -5.09 -12.89 -12.07
C GLN A 349 -5.76 -11.86 -11.15
N ILE A 350 -6.60 -12.34 -10.22
CA ILE A 350 -7.25 -11.53 -9.18
C ILE A 350 -6.92 -12.12 -7.81
N ASP A 351 -6.12 -11.41 -7.02
CA ASP A 351 -5.84 -11.76 -5.64
C ASP A 351 -6.76 -11.00 -4.68
N SER A 352 -7.48 -11.72 -3.82
CA SER A 352 -8.21 -11.14 -2.70
C SER A 352 -7.27 -10.36 -1.78
N LYS A 353 -7.55 -9.08 -1.52
CA LYS A 353 -6.78 -8.24 -0.59
C LYS A 353 -7.66 -7.72 0.53
N LYS A 354 -7.05 -7.53 1.70
CA LYS A 354 -7.61 -6.84 2.86
C LYS A 354 -6.51 -5.90 3.37
N SER A 355 -6.82 -4.62 3.60
CA SER A 355 -5.81 -3.63 4.01
C SER A 355 -6.39 -2.66 5.04
N PRO A 356 -5.59 -2.18 6.01
CA PRO A 356 -6.08 -1.23 6.99
C PRO A 356 -6.14 0.20 6.45
N PHE A 357 -7.22 0.89 6.78
CA PHE A 357 -7.46 2.31 6.50
C PHE A 357 -7.85 3.05 7.77
N TYR A 358 -7.60 4.37 7.80
CA TYR A 358 -8.19 5.28 8.76
C TYR A 358 -9.65 5.56 8.40
N VAL A 359 -10.52 5.60 9.40
CA VAL A 359 -11.93 5.99 9.28
C VAL A 359 -12.03 7.49 8.99
N ALA A 360 -12.96 7.89 8.12
CA ALA A 360 -13.26 9.29 7.86
C ALA A 360 -14.09 9.88 9.02
N GLN A 361 -13.45 10.56 9.96
CA GLN A 361 -14.11 11.08 11.17
C GLN A 361 -13.46 12.35 11.74
N PRO A 362 -14.17 13.15 12.55
CA PRO A 362 -13.61 14.28 13.29
C PRO A 362 -12.36 13.88 14.08
N VAL A 363 -11.34 14.73 14.12
CA VAL A 363 -10.07 14.43 14.81
C VAL A 363 -10.29 14.18 16.32
N LEU A 364 -11.27 14.86 16.95
CA LEU A 364 -11.64 14.57 18.33
C LEU A 364 -12.26 13.18 18.54
N ALA A 365 -13.02 12.67 17.57
CA ALA A 365 -13.60 11.33 17.66
C ALA A 365 -12.52 10.23 17.54
N PHE A 366 -11.54 10.44 16.65
CA PHE A 366 -10.34 9.60 16.57
C PHE A 366 -9.55 9.58 17.90
N ILE A 367 -9.40 10.74 18.55
CA ILE A 367 -8.76 10.86 19.86
C ILE A 367 -9.57 10.14 20.95
N GLN A 368 -10.90 10.26 20.92
CA GLN A 368 -11.79 9.56 21.85
C GLN A 368 -11.73 8.03 21.70
N GLU A 369 -11.62 7.51 20.48
CA GLU A 369 -11.35 6.08 20.25
C GLU A 369 -9.98 5.67 20.80
N CYS A 370 -8.94 6.46 20.55
CA CYS A 370 -7.60 6.18 21.05
C CYS A 370 -7.51 6.26 22.58
N ALA A 371 -8.38 7.03 23.23
CA ALA A 371 -8.48 7.17 24.69
C ALA A 371 -9.10 5.96 25.38
N GLU A 372 -9.67 4.99 24.64
CA GLU A 372 -10.27 3.76 25.17
C GLU A 372 -11.36 4.05 26.23
N GLY A 373 -12.20 5.06 25.96
CA GLY A 373 -13.31 5.47 26.83
C GLY A 373 -12.98 6.46 27.94
N ARG A 374 -11.69 6.83 28.13
CA ARG A 374 -11.31 7.97 29.00
C ARG A 374 -11.75 9.30 28.40
N ASN A 375 -11.88 10.32 29.25
CA ASN A 375 -12.07 11.71 28.84
C ASN A 375 -10.90 12.19 27.95
N PRO A 376 -11.16 12.75 26.75
CA PRO A 376 -10.11 13.25 25.86
C PRO A 376 -9.25 14.38 26.48
N GLU A 377 -9.80 15.19 27.38
CA GLU A 377 -9.05 16.28 28.06
C GLU A 377 -7.96 15.72 28.97
N GLU A 378 -8.35 14.83 29.89
CA GLU A 378 -7.43 14.09 30.77
C GLU A 378 -6.37 13.32 29.97
N ALA A 379 -6.81 12.63 28.91
CA ALA A 379 -5.93 11.85 28.04
C ALA A 379 -4.91 12.73 27.30
N LEU A 380 -5.32 13.89 26.75
CA LEU A 380 -4.42 14.83 26.07
C LEU A 380 -3.48 15.57 27.04
N GLY A 381 -3.84 15.67 28.32
CA GLY A 381 -2.93 16.14 29.37
C GLY A 381 -1.68 15.23 29.51
N ILE A 382 -1.87 13.90 29.43
CA ILE A 382 -0.79 12.91 29.53
C ILE A 382 0.15 13.01 28.32
N ALA A 383 1.37 13.50 28.53
CA ALA A 383 2.36 13.74 27.47
C ALA A 383 2.58 12.52 26.56
N LYS A 384 2.83 11.32 27.13
CA LYS A 384 3.01 10.07 26.38
C LYS A 384 1.82 9.70 25.49
N PHE A 385 0.59 10.05 25.89
CA PHE A 385 -0.61 9.83 25.09
C PHE A 385 -0.71 10.85 23.96
N ARG A 386 -0.50 12.14 24.27
CA ARG A 386 -0.46 13.24 23.31
C ARG A 386 0.59 12.99 22.22
N GLU A 387 1.77 12.51 22.57
CA GLU A 387 2.83 12.08 21.64
C GLU A 387 2.41 10.89 20.75
N ARG A 388 1.74 9.87 21.32
CA ARG A 388 1.24 8.71 20.56
C ARG A 388 0.21 9.15 19.52
N VAL A 389 -0.77 9.97 19.92
CA VAL A 389 -1.81 10.52 19.04
C VAL A 389 -1.21 11.43 17.97
N ALA A 390 -0.28 12.31 18.33
CA ALA A 390 0.40 13.19 17.38
C ALA A 390 1.20 12.38 16.33
N ARG A 391 1.77 11.22 16.71
CA ARG A 391 2.47 10.30 15.80
C ARG A 391 1.52 9.57 14.85
N GLU A 392 0.38 9.10 15.34
CA GLU A 392 -0.67 8.45 14.53
C GLU A 392 -1.26 9.39 13.47
N LEU A 393 -1.56 10.63 13.86
CA LEU A 393 -2.12 11.64 12.96
C LEU A 393 -1.07 12.25 12.00
N ARG A 394 0.23 12.08 12.27
CA ARG A 394 1.31 12.68 11.47
C ARG A 394 1.33 12.14 10.05
N GLY A 395 1.21 13.04 9.09
CA GLY A 395 1.17 12.69 7.66
C GLY A 395 -0.21 12.24 7.17
N LEU A 396 -1.25 12.27 8.01
CA LEU A 396 -2.63 12.15 7.54
C LEU A 396 -3.10 13.49 6.96
N VAL A 397 -3.90 13.37 5.90
CA VAL A 397 -4.72 14.46 5.37
C VAL A 397 -5.92 14.65 6.26
N VAL A 398 -6.12 15.89 6.68
CA VAL A 398 -7.35 16.36 7.28
C VAL A 398 -8.00 17.42 6.40
N VAL A 399 -9.31 17.52 6.53
CA VAL A 399 -10.14 18.56 5.93
C VAL A 399 -10.67 19.46 7.06
N THR A 400 -10.62 20.78 6.85
CA THR A 400 -11.28 21.74 7.76
C THR A 400 -12.80 21.55 7.74
N THR A 401 -13.48 21.93 8.81
CA THR A 401 -14.95 21.93 8.89
C THR A 401 -15.56 23.31 9.17
N HIS A 402 -14.74 24.36 9.22
CA HIS A 402 -15.10 25.73 9.65
C HIS A 402 -15.07 26.78 8.51
N LEU A 403 -14.95 26.35 7.25
CA LEU A 403 -14.80 27.21 6.08
C LEU A 403 -15.86 26.87 5.03
N ASP A 404 -16.46 27.88 4.39
CA ASP A 404 -17.41 27.68 3.27
C ASP A 404 -16.78 26.83 2.16
N LYS A 405 -15.48 27.05 1.90
CA LYS A 405 -14.65 26.18 1.09
C LYS A 405 -13.66 25.41 1.94
N ASN A 406 -14.07 24.20 2.34
CA ASN A 406 -13.27 23.27 3.12
C ASN A 406 -11.90 22.96 2.48
N ARG A 407 -10.84 23.14 3.27
CA ARG A 407 -9.43 23.03 2.85
C ARG A 407 -8.81 21.72 3.35
N ARG A 408 -8.08 21.03 2.47
CA ARG A 408 -7.30 19.81 2.79
C ARG A 408 -5.83 20.14 3.03
N PHE A 409 -5.24 19.55 4.08
CA PHE A 409 -3.80 19.68 4.39
C PHE A 409 -3.27 18.48 5.19
N TYR A 410 -1.94 18.37 5.34
CA TYR A 410 -1.29 17.31 6.13
C TYR A 410 -0.98 17.79 7.55
N ILE A 411 -1.33 17.00 8.57
CA ILE A 411 -0.85 17.24 9.94
C ILE A 411 0.65 16.94 9.98
N HIS A 412 1.46 17.94 10.30
CA HIS A 412 2.90 17.79 10.51
C HIS A 412 3.24 17.35 11.94
N ALA A 413 2.55 17.94 12.94
CA ALA A 413 2.74 17.69 14.36
C ALA A 413 1.54 18.26 15.15
N PHE A 414 1.55 18.08 16.47
CA PHE A 414 0.82 18.94 17.40
C PHE A 414 1.73 20.07 17.91
N SER A 415 1.14 21.20 18.30
CA SER A 415 1.82 22.30 18.98
C SER A 415 2.01 22.00 20.47
N GLU A 416 3.03 22.62 21.05
CA GLU A 416 3.26 22.68 22.50
C GLU A 416 2.29 23.68 23.16
N THR A 417 1.72 24.59 22.37
CA THR A 417 0.74 25.62 22.74
C THR A 417 -0.70 25.22 22.40
N ASN A 418 -1.66 25.91 23.03
CA ASN A 418 -3.09 25.79 22.78
C ASN A 418 -3.66 27.05 22.08
N ALA A 419 -4.96 27.09 21.80
CA ALA A 419 -5.58 28.20 21.06
C ALA A 419 -5.48 29.55 21.76
N ARG A 420 -5.48 29.56 23.11
CA ARG A 420 -5.39 30.77 23.93
C ARG A 420 -4.02 31.43 23.82
N ASN A 421 -2.98 30.62 23.95
CA ASN A 421 -1.61 31.09 24.12
C ASN A 421 -0.86 31.18 22.79
N GLN A 422 -1.29 30.46 21.75
CA GLN A 422 -0.71 30.60 20.42
C GLN A 422 -1.21 31.88 19.76
N THR A 423 -0.31 32.83 19.55
CA THR A 423 -0.57 34.08 18.83
C THR A 423 0.09 34.12 17.46
N PHE A 424 -0.39 35.00 16.59
CA PHE A 424 0.28 35.39 15.35
C PHE A 424 -0.03 36.85 14.98
N GLU A 425 0.77 37.44 14.09
CA GLU A 425 0.60 38.81 13.63
C GLU A 425 -0.42 38.91 12.48
N THR A 426 -1.23 39.95 12.50
CA THR A 426 -2.19 40.32 11.46
C THR A 426 -2.05 41.79 11.08
N THR A 427 -2.81 42.26 10.08
CA THR A 427 -2.89 43.69 9.72
C THR A 427 -3.44 44.59 10.83
N GLU A 428 -4.16 44.01 11.80
CA GLU A 428 -4.76 44.71 12.95
C GLU A 428 -3.91 44.53 14.23
N GLY A 429 -2.76 43.85 14.12
CA GLY A 429 -1.85 43.54 15.23
C GLY A 429 -1.83 42.06 15.62
N ARG A 430 -1.29 41.78 16.80
CA ARG A 430 -1.09 40.43 17.34
C ARG A 430 -2.37 39.89 17.96
N ILE A 431 -2.81 38.71 17.52
CA ILE A 431 -4.05 38.05 17.96
C ILE A 431 -3.78 36.58 18.37
N SER A 432 -4.56 36.02 19.30
CA SER A 432 -4.56 34.58 19.58
C SER A 432 -5.33 33.77 18.53
N VAL A 433 -5.10 32.46 18.49
CA VAL A 433 -5.88 31.53 17.66
C VAL A 433 -7.34 31.42 18.17
N GLU A 434 -7.60 31.53 19.48
CA GLU A 434 -8.98 31.55 20.03
C GLU A 434 -9.76 32.78 19.56
N GLU A 435 -9.18 33.98 19.70
CA GLU A 435 -9.80 35.24 19.27
C GLU A 435 -9.98 35.30 17.74
N TYR A 436 -8.99 34.85 16.97
CA TYR A 436 -9.09 34.83 15.51
C TYR A 436 -10.25 33.95 15.01
N TYR A 437 -10.42 32.75 15.56
CA TYR A 437 -11.55 31.89 15.18
C TYR A 437 -12.90 32.50 15.61
N PHE A 438 -12.95 33.19 16.75
CA PHE A 438 -14.15 33.89 17.18
C PHE A 438 -14.52 35.06 16.27
N LEU A 439 -13.55 35.91 15.88
CA LEU A 439 -13.79 37.10 15.05
C LEU A 439 -13.93 36.77 13.56
N ALA A 440 -12.95 36.11 12.97
CA ALA A 440 -12.87 35.89 11.52
C ALA A 440 -13.76 34.73 11.02
N HIS A 441 -14.03 33.74 11.87
CA HIS A 441 -14.84 32.57 11.52
C HIS A 441 -16.15 32.47 12.31
N LYS A 442 -16.47 33.44 13.18
CA LYS A 442 -17.65 33.45 14.06
C LYS A 442 -17.77 32.16 14.91
N CYS A 443 -16.63 31.52 15.17
CA CYS A 443 -16.51 30.17 15.69
C CYS A 443 -15.96 30.22 17.12
N ARG A 444 -16.85 30.11 18.12
CA ARG A 444 -16.44 29.99 19.52
C ARG A 444 -15.95 28.56 19.78
N LEU A 445 -14.64 28.42 20.02
CA LEU A 445 -14.02 27.14 20.38
C LEU A 445 -14.59 26.62 21.72
N ARG A 446 -14.83 25.31 21.79
CA ARG A 446 -15.23 24.59 23.01
C ARG A 446 -14.01 24.02 23.74
N PHE A 447 -12.97 23.67 22.99
CA PHE A 447 -11.73 23.07 23.52
C PHE A 447 -10.48 23.94 23.24
N PRO A 448 -10.49 25.25 23.55
CA PRO A 448 -9.38 26.16 23.25
C PRO A 448 -8.10 25.86 24.05
N HIS A 449 -8.19 25.02 25.08
CA HIS A 449 -7.09 24.55 25.91
C HIS A 449 -6.37 23.31 25.34
N TYR A 450 -6.95 22.62 24.34
CA TYR A 450 -6.30 21.49 23.65
C TYR A 450 -5.10 21.94 22.79
N PRO A 451 -4.12 21.06 22.56
CA PRO A 451 -3.01 21.34 21.64
C PRO A 451 -3.51 21.56 20.21
N LEU A 452 -2.85 22.43 19.46
CA LEU A 452 -3.22 22.73 18.06
C LEU A 452 -2.56 21.74 17.08
N ALA A 453 -3.23 21.36 16.00
CA ALA A 453 -2.58 20.68 14.88
C ALA A 453 -1.80 21.69 14.02
N ILE A 454 -0.59 21.31 13.58
CA ILE A 454 0.29 22.14 12.76
C ILE A 454 0.28 21.66 11.31
N GLU A 455 0.03 22.58 10.36
CA GLU A 455 0.42 22.42 8.96
C GLU A 455 1.77 23.09 8.71
N GLN A 456 2.73 22.37 8.13
CA GLN A 456 4.00 22.94 7.69
C GLN A 456 3.91 23.49 6.26
N ARG A 457 4.17 24.78 6.05
CA ARG A 457 4.08 25.46 4.74
C ARG A 457 5.47 25.77 4.14
N GLY A 458 6.44 24.90 4.43
CA GLY A 458 7.84 25.05 4.03
C GLY A 458 8.45 26.34 4.60
N ALA A 459 9.14 27.11 3.77
CA ALA A 459 9.72 28.40 4.15
C ALA A 459 8.69 29.48 4.55
N LYS A 460 7.38 29.23 4.42
CA LYS A 460 6.30 30.13 4.85
C LYS A 460 5.80 29.84 6.28
N GLY A 461 6.59 29.14 7.09
CA GLY A 461 6.28 28.85 8.49
C GLY A 461 5.17 27.81 8.67
N HIS A 462 4.44 27.94 9.78
CA HIS A 462 3.41 27.01 10.22
C HIS A 462 2.03 27.68 10.28
N ASN A 463 0.99 26.98 9.83
CA ASN A 463 -0.39 27.31 10.19
C ASN A 463 -0.82 26.42 11.38
N PHE A 464 -1.62 26.97 12.29
CA PHE A 464 -2.13 26.27 13.47
C PHE A 464 -3.66 26.10 13.41
N TYR A 465 -4.16 24.94 13.83
CA TYR A 465 -5.57 24.56 13.72
C TYR A 465 -6.08 23.90 15.01
N PRO A 466 -7.19 24.38 15.61
CA PRO A 466 -7.87 23.67 16.69
C PRO A 466 -8.33 22.28 16.25
N LEU A 467 -8.20 21.27 17.12
CA LEU A 467 -8.53 19.87 16.75
C LEU A 467 -10.02 19.65 16.50
N GLU A 468 -10.89 20.51 17.03
CA GLU A 468 -12.34 20.40 16.89
C GLU A 468 -12.89 20.86 15.53
N VAL A 469 -12.07 21.55 14.72
CA VAL A 469 -12.46 22.07 13.40
C VAL A 469 -11.86 21.27 12.22
N LEU A 470 -11.48 20.02 12.48
CA LEU A 470 -10.78 19.12 11.57
C LEU A 470 -11.43 17.73 11.53
N SER A 471 -11.48 17.14 10.33
CA SER A 471 -11.86 15.74 10.10
C SER A 471 -10.79 15.02 9.28
N ILE A 472 -10.56 13.74 9.58
CA ILE A 472 -9.69 12.85 8.77
C ILE A 472 -10.38 12.59 7.43
N GLU A 473 -9.62 12.71 6.33
CA GLU A 473 -10.11 12.44 4.98
C GLU A 473 -10.18 10.93 4.70
N ALA A 474 -11.22 10.49 4.00
CA ALA A 474 -11.43 9.09 3.61
C ALA A 474 -10.32 8.53 2.69
N GLY A 475 -10.18 7.20 2.66
CA GLY A 475 -9.30 6.49 1.73
C GLY A 475 -7.83 6.41 2.13
N GLN A 476 -7.47 6.84 3.33
CA GLN A 476 -6.08 6.84 3.79
C GLN A 476 -5.68 5.49 4.39
N ARG A 477 -4.80 4.75 3.72
CA ARG A 477 -4.22 3.50 4.22
C ARG A 477 -3.34 3.75 5.45
N VAL A 478 -3.43 2.88 6.46
CA VAL A 478 -2.53 2.90 7.62
C VAL A 478 -1.12 2.52 7.16
N THR A 479 -0.13 3.37 7.46
CA THR A 479 1.28 3.13 7.09
C THR A 479 1.98 2.26 8.12
N ASP A 480 3.04 1.55 7.72
CA ASP A 480 3.66 0.53 8.58
C ASP A 480 4.38 1.09 9.82
N LYS A 481 4.64 2.41 9.84
CA LYS A 481 5.11 3.16 11.02
C LYS A 481 4.07 3.24 12.15
N ASN A 482 2.79 3.07 11.81
CA ASN A 482 1.65 3.18 12.72
C ASN A 482 1.03 1.79 13.00
N ARG A 483 1.86 0.74 12.94
CA ARG A 483 1.47 -0.66 13.21
C ARG A 483 2.19 -1.18 14.45
N THR A 484 1.44 -1.42 15.51
CA THR A 484 1.94 -2.13 16.69
C THR A 484 1.86 -3.65 16.49
N ALA A 485 2.53 -4.43 17.35
CA ALA A 485 2.43 -5.90 17.32
C ALA A 485 0.97 -6.38 17.52
N ALA A 486 0.26 -5.83 18.51
CA ALA A 486 -1.15 -6.13 18.74
C ALA A 486 -2.06 -5.73 17.56
N PHE A 487 -1.73 -4.65 16.84
CA PHE A 487 -2.42 -4.29 15.60
C PHE A 487 -2.13 -5.28 14.47
N ALA A 488 -0.89 -5.76 14.34
CA ALA A 488 -0.53 -6.81 13.37
C ALA A 488 -1.24 -8.14 13.67
N GLU A 489 -1.41 -8.49 14.95
CA GLU A 489 -2.16 -9.68 15.37
C GLU A 489 -3.65 -9.55 15.04
N LYS A 490 -4.33 -8.46 15.45
CA LYS A 490 -5.72 -8.17 15.08
C LYS A 490 -5.92 -8.23 13.55
N MET A 491 -4.99 -7.63 12.80
CA MET A 491 -4.97 -7.71 11.34
C MET A 491 -4.85 -9.16 10.85
N LEU A 492 -3.99 -10.00 11.40
CA LEU A 492 -3.87 -11.41 11.00
C LEU A 492 -5.17 -12.20 11.28
N GLN A 493 -5.74 -12.03 12.49
CA GLN A 493 -6.98 -12.68 12.90
C GLN A 493 -8.18 -12.32 12.00
N GLU A 494 -8.22 -11.10 11.47
CA GLU A 494 -9.27 -10.62 10.56
C GLU A 494 -8.99 -10.87 9.06
N THR A 495 -7.72 -11.05 8.70
CA THR A 495 -7.32 -11.24 7.30
C THR A 495 -7.28 -12.69 6.85
N ARG A 496 -6.99 -13.65 7.75
CA ARG A 496 -7.12 -15.09 7.47
C ARG A 496 -8.46 -15.42 6.80
N THR A 497 -8.40 -16.30 5.80
CA THR A 497 -9.50 -16.61 4.87
C THR A 497 -9.23 -18.00 4.30
N LEU A 498 -10.21 -18.91 4.32
CA LEU A 498 -10.05 -20.26 3.76
C LEU A 498 -10.06 -20.23 2.22
N PRO A 499 -9.46 -21.21 1.51
CA PRO A 499 -9.43 -21.21 0.03
C PRO A 499 -10.83 -21.08 -0.62
N GLN A 500 -11.84 -21.76 -0.08
CA GLN A 500 -13.24 -21.67 -0.54
C GLN A 500 -13.88 -20.30 -0.29
N GLU A 501 -13.43 -19.57 0.73
CA GLU A 501 -13.85 -18.18 1.00
C GLU A 501 -13.12 -17.21 0.07
N MET A 502 -11.83 -17.46 -0.19
CA MET A 502 -11.02 -16.69 -1.11
C MET A 502 -11.58 -16.78 -2.54
N ARG A 503 -11.92 -17.99 -3.01
CA ARG A 503 -12.61 -18.23 -4.28
C ARG A 503 -13.90 -17.41 -4.40
N ARG A 504 -14.75 -17.46 -3.36
CA ARG A 504 -16.00 -16.67 -3.29
C ARG A 504 -15.74 -15.16 -3.29
N ASN A 505 -14.73 -14.67 -2.57
CA ASN A 505 -14.39 -13.25 -2.59
C ASN A 505 -13.87 -12.82 -3.95
N ILE A 506 -13.01 -13.60 -4.62
CA ILE A 506 -12.49 -13.24 -5.96
C ILE A 506 -13.65 -13.07 -6.97
N ILE A 507 -14.59 -14.03 -7.02
CA ILE A 507 -15.79 -13.92 -7.87
C ILE A 507 -16.63 -12.68 -7.49
N ARG A 508 -16.74 -12.35 -6.20
CA ARG A 508 -17.43 -11.15 -5.71
C ARG A 508 -16.72 -9.86 -6.16
N GLN A 509 -15.39 -9.81 -6.06
CA GLN A 509 -14.59 -8.67 -6.47
C GLN A 509 -14.65 -8.44 -7.98
N LEU A 510 -14.59 -9.49 -8.81
CA LEU A 510 -14.81 -9.39 -10.27
C LEU A 510 -16.16 -8.73 -10.63
N ARG A 511 -17.23 -9.06 -9.88
CA ARG A 511 -18.57 -8.47 -10.07
C ARG A 511 -18.67 -7.03 -9.56
N LEU A 512 -18.02 -6.70 -8.44
CA LEU A 512 -17.98 -5.33 -7.89
C LEU A 512 -17.12 -4.40 -8.74
N ALA A 513 -15.98 -4.89 -9.23
CA ALA A 513 -15.08 -4.23 -10.19
C ALA A 513 -15.69 -4.05 -11.59
N ASN A 514 -16.89 -4.60 -11.82
CA ASN A 514 -17.53 -4.69 -13.12
C ASN A 514 -16.63 -5.24 -14.25
N LEU A 515 -16.00 -6.38 -14.02
CA LEU A 515 -15.13 -7.02 -15.01
C LEU A 515 -15.85 -8.12 -15.80
N ASN A 516 -16.80 -8.84 -15.19
CA ASN A 516 -17.46 -10.01 -15.79
C ASN A 516 -19.00 -9.94 -15.83
N LYS A 517 -19.61 -8.74 -15.84
CA LYS A 517 -21.08 -8.59 -16.03
C LYS A 517 -21.51 -8.39 -17.49
N GLY A 518 -20.61 -7.97 -18.37
CA GLY A 518 -20.91 -7.73 -19.79
C GLY A 518 -21.45 -6.34 -20.17
N ASP A 519 -21.60 -5.42 -19.22
CA ASP A 519 -22.01 -4.01 -19.44
C ASP A 519 -20.84 -3.00 -19.39
N ASN A 520 -19.61 -3.48 -19.18
CA ASN A 520 -18.40 -2.65 -19.11
C ASN A 520 -18.02 -2.08 -20.49
N LYS A 521 -18.40 -0.83 -20.72
CA LYS A 521 -18.22 -0.10 -21.99
C LYS A 521 -16.79 -0.10 -22.55
N TYR A 522 -15.76 -0.11 -21.69
CA TYR A 522 -14.36 -0.20 -22.14
C TYR A 522 -14.06 -1.58 -22.73
N LEU A 523 -14.39 -2.66 -22.01
CA LEU A 523 -14.20 -4.04 -22.48
C LEU A 523 -14.98 -4.30 -23.78
N ILE A 524 -16.24 -3.86 -23.83
CA ILE A 524 -17.11 -3.93 -25.03
C ILE A 524 -16.47 -3.21 -26.22
N SER A 525 -15.96 -1.98 -26.03
CA SER A 525 -15.42 -1.16 -27.12
C SER A 525 -14.10 -1.67 -27.70
N PHE A 526 -13.40 -2.55 -26.98
CA PHE A 526 -12.21 -3.27 -27.45
C PHE A 526 -12.53 -4.72 -27.89
N GLY A 527 -13.79 -5.16 -27.82
CA GLY A 527 -14.20 -6.53 -28.18
C GLY A 527 -13.71 -7.61 -27.21
N VAL A 528 -13.32 -7.23 -26.00
CA VAL A 528 -12.75 -8.11 -24.97
C VAL A 528 -13.83 -8.55 -23.98
N GLN A 529 -13.77 -9.79 -23.51
CA GLN A 529 -14.60 -10.28 -22.40
C GLN A 529 -13.74 -10.95 -21.32
N ILE A 530 -14.20 -10.93 -20.07
CA ILE A 530 -13.53 -11.59 -18.94
C ILE A 530 -14.41 -12.75 -18.49
N SER A 531 -13.82 -13.95 -18.40
CA SER A 531 -14.53 -15.16 -17.98
C SER A 531 -15.14 -15.04 -16.57
N GLY A 532 -16.26 -15.74 -16.35
CA GLY A 532 -16.80 -16.00 -15.02
C GLY A 532 -16.04 -17.10 -14.26
N ASP A 533 -15.37 -17.99 -15.00
CA ASP A 533 -14.76 -19.22 -14.50
C ASP A 533 -13.23 -19.13 -14.46
N PHE A 534 -12.66 -19.80 -13.45
CA PHE A 534 -11.22 -19.86 -13.21
C PHE A 534 -10.50 -20.82 -14.17
N VAL A 535 -9.23 -20.54 -14.45
CA VAL A 535 -8.34 -21.48 -15.13
C VAL A 535 -8.18 -22.73 -14.27
N THR A 536 -8.49 -23.89 -14.84
CA THR A 536 -8.26 -25.21 -14.23
C THR A 536 -7.03 -25.89 -14.83
N THR A 537 -6.24 -26.59 -14.01
CA THR A 537 -5.10 -27.39 -14.48
C THR A 537 -4.89 -28.65 -13.63
N ASP A 538 -4.13 -29.62 -14.16
CA ASP A 538 -3.75 -30.84 -13.45
C ASP A 538 -2.45 -30.60 -12.67
N ALA A 539 -2.54 -30.47 -11.34
CA ALA A 539 -1.38 -30.48 -10.46
C ALA A 539 -0.88 -31.93 -10.25
N LYS A 540 0.44 -32.05 -10.00
CA LYS A 540 1.07 -33.29 -9.52
C LYS A 540 1.30 -33.18 -8.02
N LEU A 541 0.74 -34.08 -7.23
CA LEU A 541 1.13 -34.25 -5.84
C LEU A 541 2.44 -35.05 -5.80
N LEU A 542 3.46 -34.48 -5.17
CA LEU A 542 4.72 -35.17 -4.87
C LEU A 542 4.63 -35.82 -3.50
N ALA A 543 5.29 -36.97 -3.32
CA ALA A 543 5.45 -37.58 -2.01
C ALA A 543 6.27 -36.69 -1.07
N ALA A 544 6.02 -36.79 0.23
CA ALA A 544 6.88 -36.17 1.24
C ALA A 544 8.26 -36.86 1.25
N PRO A 545 9.37 -36.12 1.39
CA PRO A 545 10.70 -36.70 1.50
C PRO A 545 10.90 -37.42 2.84
N GLU A 546 11.69 -38.49 2.85
CA GLU A 546 12.03 -39.25 4.06
C GLU A 546 13.00 -38.48 4.96
N ILE A 547 12.53 -38.07 6.15
CA ILE A 547 13.33 -37.33 7.13
C ILE A 547 14.17 -38.32 7.94
N HIS A 548 15.41 -38.52 7.52
CA HIS A 548 16.40 -39.32 8.25
C HIS A 548 16.98 -38.51 9.42
N THR A 549 16.60 -38.87 10.66
CA THR A 549 17.22 -38.35 11.89
C THR A 549 18.44 -39.19 12.29
N ASN A 550 19.35 -38.60 13.09
CA ASN A 550 20.43 -39.38 13.71
C ASN A 550 19.85 -40.22 14.86
N PRO A 551 19.92 -41.57 14.83
CA PRO A 551 19.30 -42.41 15.85
C PRO A 551 19.84 -42.17 17.26
N ILE A 552 21.09 -41.70 17.40
CA ILE A 552 21.70 -41.36 18.70
C ILE A 552 20.97 -40.17 19.36
N LEU A 553 20.42 -39.24 18.57
CA LEU A 553 19.64 -38.13 19.11
C LEU A 553 18.20 -38.52 19.44
N CYS A 554 17.61 -39.47 18.71
CA CYS A 554 16.27 -40.00 19.04
C CYS A 554 16.29 -40.75 20.38
N SER A 555 17.26 -41.65 20.58
CA SER A 555 17.39 -42.38 21.85
C SER A 555 17.73 -41.49 23.04
N LEU A 556 18.42 -40.37 22.83
CA LEU A 556 18.66 -39.37 23.87
C LEU A 556 17.40 -38.55 24.24
N ILE A 557 16.45 -38.37 23.33
CA ILE A 557 15.18 -37.69 23.62
C ILE A 557 14.23 -38.65 24.35
N GLU A 558 14.08 -39.88 23.85
CA GLU A 558 13.25 -40.92 24.50
C GLU A 558 13.74 -41.28 25.91
N ALA A 559 15.06 -41.24 26.15
CA ALA A 559 15.62 -41.46 27.48
C ALA A 559 15.33 -40.33 28.48
N VAL A 560 15.14 -39.08 28.03
CA VAL A 560 14.86 -37.94 28.92
C VAL A 560 13.40 -37.93 29.39
N ASP A 561 12.46 -38.29 28.50
CA ASP A 561 11.04 -38.44 28.89
C ASP A 561 10.79 -39.67 29.80
N TYR A 562 11.74 -40.61 29.89
CA TYR A 562 11.65 -41.78 30.77
C TYR A 562 12.34 -41.64 32.14
N THR A 563 13.08 -40.56 32.40
CA THR A 563 13.62 -40.24 33.73
C THR A 563 12.75 -39.18 34.43
N GLY A 564 11.51 -39.56 34.71
CA GLY A 564 10.51 -38.74 35.42
C GLY A 564 10.31 -39.17 36.88
N ASP A 565 11.38 -39.19 37.67
CA ASP A 565 11.42 -39.35 39.14
C ASP A 565 12.25 -38.21 39.76
#